data_AF-A0A6A7MD15-F1
#
_entry.id   AF-A0A6A7MD15-F1
#
_cell.length_a   1.000
_cell.length_b   1.000
_cell.length_c   1.000
_cell.angle_alpha   90.00
_cell.angle_beta   90.00
_cell.angle_gamma   90.00
#
_symmetry.space_group_name_H-M   'P 1'
#
loop_
_entity.id
_entity.type
_entity.pdbx_description
1 polymer ?
#
loop_
_entity_poly.entity_id
_entity_poly.type
_entity_poly.pdbx_seq_one_letter_code
_entity_poly.pdbx_strand_id
1 'polypeptide(L)'
;MRLFPLFCSFVLLAGPACGQQLALTPAAKPDCPPVEPDSLQISWTAPCDNGDWLFDTQTGCRMWDWHPEPEDEVVWNGACRAGQPDGPGEAQWTEHGRPIDRFVGTYRDGKREGPGHYTWNDTVSFEGSYANDVPQGRGTVRIDDLVLRGEWNKGCLTTAGKTVAIGVPRTSCGSVGKPPPKVADR
;
A
#
# COMPACT_ATOMS: atom_id res chain seq x y z
N MET A 1 -63.82 51.04 -38.88
CA MET A 1 -64.62 50.07 -38.09
C MET A 1 -64.82 48.80 -38.92
N ARG A 2 -63.97 47.79 -38.76
CA ARG A 2 -64.20 46.39 -39.20
C ARG A 2 -63.41 45.43 -38.30
N LEU A 3 -64.07 44.32 -37.99
CA LEU A 3 -63.80 43.35 -36.93
C LEU A 3 -62.65 42.36 -37.24
N PHE A 4 -62.11 41.79 -36.16
CA PHE A 4 -61.16 40.66 -36.04
C PHE A 4 -61.58 39.37 -36.78
N PRO A 5 -60.62 38.45 -37.02
CA PRO A 5 -60.54 37.28 -36.12
C PRO A 5 -59.12 36.96 -35.64
N LEU A 6 -59.05 36.53 -34.37
CA LEU A 6 -57.90 35.90 -33.72
C LEU A 6 -57.57 34.57 -34.40
N PHE A 7 -56.29 34.35 -34.71
CA PHE A 7 -55.73 33.01 -34.89
C PHE A 7 -54.80 32.70 -33.71
N CYS A 8 -55.27 31.82 -32.81
CA CYS A 8 -54.43 31.14 -31.82
C CYS A 8 -53.46 30.23 -32.56
N SER A 9 -52.17 30.58 -32.60
CA SER A 9 -51.10 29.63 -32.92
C SER A 9 -50.56 29.05 -31.62
N PHE A 10 -50.90 27.78 -31.38
CA PHE A 10 -50.24 26.92 -30.40
C PHE A 10 -48.80 26.68 -30.86
N VAL A 11 -47.82 27.25 -30.15
CA VAL A 11 -46.43 26.85 -30.28
C VAL A 11 -46.15 25.82 -29.19
N LEU A 12 -45.96 24.56 -29.60
CA LEU A 12 -45.54 23.45 -28.76
C LEU A 12 -44.11 23.72 -28.25
N LEU A 13 -43.98 23.90 -26.94
CA LEU A 13 -42.69 23.93 -26.24
C LEU A 13 -42.10 22.52 -26.19
N ALA A 14 -41.15 22.22 -27.08
CA ALA A 14 -40.27 21.07 -26.92
C ALA A 14 -39.18 21.44 -25.90
N GLY A 15 -39.39 21.06 -24.64
CA GLY A 15 -38.35 21.15 -23.61
C GLY A 15 -37.24 20.12 -23.87
N PRO A 16 -35.96 20.45 -23.60
CA PRO A 16 -34.90 19.46 -23.68
C PRO A 16 -35.08 18.43 -22.57
N ALA A 17 -35.26 17.17 -22.96
CA ALA A 17 -35.18 16.05 -22.05
C ALA A 17 -33.73 15.98 -21.52
N CYS A 18 -33.53 16.51 -20.30
CA CYS A 18 -32.29 16.35 -19.58
C CYS A 18 -32.20 14.88 -19.15
N GLY A 19 -31.53 14.07 -19.97
CA GLY A 19 -31.22 12.69 -19.62
C GLY A 19 -30.31 12.67 -18.41
N GLN A 20 -30.81 12.18 -17.27
CA GLN A 20 -29.99 11.91 -16.11
C GLN A 20 -29.09 10.71 -16.43
N GLN A 21 -27.84 10.97 -16.80
CA GLN A 21 -26.80 9.95 -16.77
C GLN A 21 -26.46 9.70 -15.31
N LEU A 22 -27.00 8.61 -14.77
CA LEU A 22 -26.55 8.00 -13.53
C LEU A 22 -25.08 7.62 -13.73
N ALA A 23 -24.16 8.39 -13.14
CA ALA A 23 -22.77 7.99 -13.03
C ALA A 23 -22.73 6.73 -12.16
N LEU A 24 -22.45 5.59 -12.79
CA LEU A 24 -22.20 4.34 -12.07
C LEU A 24 -20.89 4.54 -11.31
N THR A 25 -20.97 4.71 -10.00
CA THR A 25 -19.80 4.57 -9.12
C THR A 25 -19.24 3.15 -9.33
N PRO A 26 -17.93 2.98 -9.59
CA PRO A 26 -17.33 1.66 -9.61
C PRO A 26 -17.70 0.96 -8.30
N ALA A 27 -18.16 -0.30 -8.39
CA ALA A 27 -18.39 -1.08 -7.19
C ALA A 27 -17.09 -1.18 -6.41
N ALA A 28 -17.11 -0.83 -5.12
CA ALA A 28 -15.99 -1.08 -4.22
C ALA A 28 -15.58 -2.55 -4.33
N LYS A 29 -14.27 -2.80 -4.47
CA LYS A 29 -13.75 -4.17 -4.49
C LYS A 29 -14.12 -4.83 -3.14
N PRO A 30 -14.58 -6.09 -3.13
CA PRO A 30 -14.93 -6.75 -1.87
C PRO A 30 -13.68 -6.89 -0.99
N ASP A 31 -13.82 -6.51 0.28
CA ASP A 31 -12.78 -6.70 1.30
C ASP A 31 -12.38 -8.18 1.37
N CYS A 32 -11.08 -8.44 1.40
CA CYS A 32 -10.55 -9.79 1.46
C CYS A 32 -10.96 -10.48 2.79
N PRO A 33 -11.20 -11.81 2.79
CA PRO A 33 -11.51 -12.53 4.02
C PRO A 33 -10.31 -12.44 4.98
N PRO A 34 -10.53 -12.16 6.28
CA PRO A 34 -9.45 -11.99 7.25
C PRO A 34 -8.71 -13.32 7.44
N VAL A 35 -7.58 -13.47 6.75
CA VAL A 35 -6.58 -14.47 7.13
C VAL A 35 -5.71 -13.82 8.18
N GLU A 36 -5.52 -14.54 9.29
CA GLU A 36 -4.81 -14.12 10.51
C GLU A 36 -3.72 -13.08 10.23
N PRO A 37 -3.93 -11.80 10.63
CA PRO A 37 -3.04 -10.74 10.22
C PRO A 37 -1.66 -11.00 10.81
N ASP A 38 -0.63 -10.63 10.07
CA ASP A 38 0.65 -10.42 10.71
C ASP A 38 0.43 -9.48 11.91
N SER A 39 1.15 -9.72 13.00
CA SER A 39 0.91 -9.05 14.27
C SER A 39 1.07 -7.53 14.24
N LEU A 40 1.51 -6.96 13.11
CA LEU A 40 1.71 -5.55 12.89
C LEU A 40 0.79 -4.96 11.80
N GLN A 41 0.04 -5.78 11.07
CA GLN A 41 -0.71 -5.32 9.88
C GLN A 41 0.21 -4.63 8.84
N ILE A 42 1.47 -5.03 8.79
CA ILE A 42 2.50 -4.54 7.86
C ILE A 42 2.67 -5.50 6.67
N SER A 43 2.15 -6.72 6.79
CA SER A 43 2.14 -7.74 5.76
C SER A 43 0.71 -7.93 5.25
N TRP A 44 0.35 -7.13 4.26
CA TRP A 44 -0.90 -7.26 3.50
C TRP A 44 -0.92 -8.45 2.53
N THR A 45 -0.02 -9.42 2.67
CA THR A 45 0.10 -10.55 1.73
C THR A 45 -0.83 -11.73 2.07
N ALA A 46 -2.07 -11.50 2.49
CA ALA A 46 -3.08 -12.58 2.55
C ALA A 46 -4.52 -12.06 2.38
N PRO A 47 -5.31 -12.58 1.42
CA PRO A 47 -5.04 -12.79 0.01
C PRO A 47 -5.60 -11.61 -0.81
N CYS A 48 -4.86 -10.51 -0.93
CA CYS A 48 -5.08 -9.50 -1.96
C CYS A 48 -3.76 -9.36 -2.73
N ASP A 49 -3.47 -10.35 -3.59
CA ASP A 49 -2.23 -10.45 -4.38
C ASP A 49 -2.02 -9.31 -5.40
N ASN A 50 -2.77 -8.20 -5.33
CA ASN A 50 -2.73 -7.15 -6.34
C ASN A 50 -2.61 -5.78 -5.67
N GLY A 51 -1.43 -5.45 -5.16
CA GLY A 51 -1.02 -4.04 -5.10
C GLY A 51 -1.07 -3.43 -6.51
N ASP A 52 -1.12 -2.12 -6.60
CA ASP A 52 -1.11 -1.41 -7.88
C ASP A 52 -0.16 -0.22 -7.80
N TRP A 53 0.16 0.34 -8.96
CA TRP A 53 1.04 1.49 -9.05
C TRP A 53 0.24 2.77 -8.81
N LEU A 54 0.58 3.49 -7.75
CA LEU A 54 0.24 4.90 -7.62
C LEU A 54 1.21 5.72 -8.48
N PHE A 55 0.69 6.74 -9.14
CA PHE A 55 1.53 7.75 -9.76
C PHE A 55 1.82 8.82 -8.74
N ASP A 56 3.10 8.98 -8.40
CA ASP A 56 3.54 10.15 -7.67
C ASP A 56 3.22 11.41 -8.50
N THR A 57 2.59 12.37 -7.85
CA THR A 57 2.04 13.56 -8.51
C THR A 57 3.08 14.65 -8.78
N GLN A 58 4.30 14.51 -8.25
CA GLN A 58 5.35 15.54 -8.36
C GLN A 58 6.39 15.23 -9.44
N THR A 59 6.99 14.06 -9.37
CA THR A 59 8.03 13.55 -10.27
C THR A 59 7.49 12.64 -11.37
N GLY A 60 6.27 12.10 -11.22
CA GLY A 60 5.68 11.16 -12.17
C GLY A 60 6.24 9.75 -12.05
N CYS A 61 6.88 9.42 -10.93
CA CYS A 61 7.34 8.08 -10.60
C CYS A 61 6.14 7.16 -10.34
N ARG A 62 6.19 5.92 -10.83
CA ARG A 62 5.25 4.89 -10.37
C ARG A 62 5.76 4.31 -9.05
N MET A 63 5.00 4.53 -7.99
CA MET A 63 5.23 4.05 -6.64
C MET A 63 4.32 2.85 -6.38
N TRP A 64 4.86 1.78 -5.82
CA TRP A 64 4.05 0.62 -5.48
C TRP A 64 3.26 0.91 -4.20
N ASP A 65 1.95 0.69 -4.24
CA ASP A 65 1.10 0.65 -3.06
C ASP A 65 0.53 -0.75 -2.90
N TRP A 66 0.57 -1.25 -1.67
CA TRP A 66 0.06 -2.57 -1.31
C TRP A 66 -1.46 -2.58 -1.17
N HIS A 67 -2.08 -1.46 -0.84
CA HIS A 67 -3.54 -1.31 -0.71
C HIS A 67 -4.01 0.01 -1.33
N PRO A 68 -3.90 0.17 -2.67
CA PRO A 68 -4.24 1.41 -3.32
C PRO A 68 -5.75 1.66 -3.29
N GLU A 69 -6.15 2.72 -2.62
CA GLU A 69 -7.47 3.34 -2.72
C GLU A 69 -7.46 4.47 -3.76
N PRO A 70 -8.59 4.78 -4.44
CA PRO A 70 -8.65 5.82 -5.47
C PRO A 70 -8.19 7.22 -5.02
N GLU A 71 -8.34 7.50 -3.74
CA GLU A 71 -7.95 8.72 -3.03
C GLU A 71 -6.51 8.73 -2.52
N ASP A 72 -5.79 7.61 -2.59
CA ASP A 72 -4.43 7.52 -2.08
C ASP A 72 -3.46 8.32 -2.96
N GLU A 73 -2.61 9.06 -2.29
CA GLU A 73 -1.57 9.87 -2.90
C GLU A 73 -0.22 9.48 -2.34
N VAL A 74 0.80 9.57 -3.19
CA VAL A 74 2.19 9.41 -2.78
C VAL A 74 3.04 10.53 -3.35
N VAL A 75 3.94 11.04 -2.51
CA VAL A 75 4.94 12.04 -2.87
C VAL A 75 6.33 11.42 -2.76
N TRP A 76 7.07 11.39 -3.86
CA TRP A 76 8.45 10.92 -3.96
C TRP A 76 9.37 12.08 -4.36
N ASN A 77 10.47 12.27 -3.62
CA ASN A 77 11.43 13.35 -3.90
C ASN A 77 12.75 12.89 -4.55
N GLY A 78 12.87 11.60 -4.88
CA GLY A 78 14.06 11.04 -5.53
C GLY A 78 13.94 10.98 -7.05
N ALA A 79 14.89 10.30 -7.68
CA ALA A 79 14.90 10.15 -9.14
C ALA A 79 13.98 9.01 -9.61
N CYS A 80 13.59 9.09 -10.89
CA CYS A 80 12.91 8.03 -11.61
C CYS A 80 13.82 7.44 -12.69
N ARG A 81 13.96 6.12 -12.76
CA ARG A 81 14.53 5.41 -13.91
C ARG A 81 13.47 4.49 -14.52
N ALA A 82 13.24 4.60 -15.82
CA ALA A 82 12.19 3.86 -16.53
C ALA A 82 10.78 3.99 -15.89
N GLY A 83 10.48 5.18 -15.34
CA GLY A 83 9.21 5.49 -14.69
C GLY A 83 8.99 4.78 -13.35
N GLN A 84 10.07 4.37 -12.67
CA GLN A 84 10.07 3.77 -11.34
C GLN A 84 11.07 4.48 -10.44
N PRO A 85 10.87 4.54 -9.12
CA PRO A 85 11.84 5.13 -8.20
C PRO A 85 13.17 4.40 -8.27
N ASP A 86 14.25 5.17 -8.33
CA ASP A 86 15.60 4.63 -8.34
C ASP A 86 16.60 5.59 -7.70
N GLY A 87 17.43 5.05 -6.81
CA GLY A 87 18.36 5.82 -6.00
C GLY A 87 17.74 6.28 -4.67
N PRO A 88 18.44 7.18 -3.95
CA PRO A 88 18.01 7.66 -2.65
C PRO A 88 16.83 8.62 -2.77
N GLY A 89 15.99 8.64 -1.75
CA GLY A 89 14.91 9.60 -1.60
C GLY A 89 13.97 9.26 -0.45
N GLU A 90 12.84 9.96 -0.46
CA GLU A 90 11.78 9.84 0.51
C GLU A 90 10.43 9.73 -0.19
N ALA A 91 9.64 8.76 0.24
CA ALA A 91 8.26 8.57 -0.15
C ALA A 91 7.35 8.84 1.05
N GLN A 92 6.30 9.63 0.84
CA GLN A 92 5.24 9.91 1.81
C GLN A 92 3.89 9.51 1.20
N TRP A 93 3.23 8.51 1.77
CA TRP A 93 1.87 8.13 1.37
C TRP A 93 0.84 8.87 2.21
N THR A 94 -0.29 9.18 1.59
CA THR A 94 -1.37 9.99 2.14
C THR A 94 -2.71 9.37 1.75
N GLU A 95 -3.55 9.09 2.73
CA GLU A 95 -4.93 8.60 2.56
C GLU A 95 -5.89 9.66 3.09
N HIS A 96 -6.94 10.00 2.33
CA HIS A 96 -7.89 11.08 2.65
C HIS A 96 -7.22 12.42 3.06
N GLY A 97 -6.09 12.74 2.42
CA GLY A 97 -5.31 13.96 2.70
C GLY A 97 -4.52 13.93 4.02
N ARG A 98 -4.37 12.76 4.67
CA ARG A 98 -3.58 12.57 5.88
C ARG A 98 -2.38 11.66 5.64
N PRO A 99 -1.18 12.03 6.10
CA PRO A 99 0.00 11.15 6.07
C PRO A 99 -0.29 9.83 6.78
N ILE A 100 -0.09 8.69 6.11
CA ILE A 100 -0.28 7.37 6.70
C ILE A 100 1.04 6.64 6.94
N ASP A 101 1.95 6.64 5.98
CA ASP A 101 3.27 6.04 6.17
C ASP A 101 4.35 6.78 5.38
N ARG A 102 5.61 6.50 5.73
CA ARG A 102 6.76 7.20 5.16
C ARG A 102 7.96 6.29 5.08
N PHE A 103 8.66 6.35 3.96
CA PHE A 103 9.94 5.67 3.76
C PHE A 103 11.03 6.67 3.41
N VAL A 104 12.19 6.54 4.05
CA VAL A 104 13.43 7.20 3.65
C VAL A 104 14.46 6.13 3.39
N GLY A 105 15.02 6.10 2.20
CA GLY A 105 16.03 5.11 1.87
C GLY A 105 16.35 5.10 0.40
N THR A 106 16.76 3.94 -0.08
CA THR A 106 17.16 3.76 -1.48
C THR A 106 16.21 2.80 -2.19
N TYR A 107 15.90 3.14 -3.44
CA TYR A 107 15.21 2.25 -4.37
C TYR A 107 16.16 1.75 -5.46
N ARG A 108 15.86 0.57 -5.99
CA ARG A 108 16.43 0.04 -7.23
C ARG A 108 15.31 -0.61 -8.04
N ASP A 109 15.14 -0.15 -9.28
CA ASP A 109 14.15 -0.70 -10.22
C ASP A 109 12.74 -0.81 -9.59
N GLY A 110 12.32 0.24 -8.88
CA GLY A 110 11.00 0.32 -8.26
C GLY A 110 10.84 -0.36 -6.91
N LYS A 111 11.89 -1.01 -6.38
CA LYS A 111 11.84 -1.72 -5.08
C LYS A 111 12.80 -1.12 -4.06
N ARG A 112 12.43 -1.12 -2.77
CA ARG A 112 13.37 -0.74 -1.70
C ARG A 112 14.58 -1.70 -1.72
N GLU A 113 15.78 -1.13 -1.70
CA GLU A 113 17.04 -1.86 -1.85
C GLU A 113 18.16 -1.11 -1.10
N GLY A 114 18.90 -1.81 -0.23
CA GLY A 114 19.91 -1.20 0.62
C GLY A 114 19.33 -0.54 1.88
N PRO A 115 20.00 0.45 2.48
CA PRO A 115 19.57 1.02 3.75
C PRO A 115 18.26 1.82 3.62
N GLY A 116 17.42 1.73 4.65
CA GLY A 116 16.21 2.52 4.74
C GLY A 116 15.57 2.52 6.12
N HIS A 117 14.67 3.47 6.31
CA HIS A 117 13.84 3.64 7.49
C HIS A 117 12.39 3.81 7.05
N TYR A 118 11.52 2.92 7.52
CA TYR A 118 10.09 2.96 7.24
C TYR A 118 9.34 3.24 8.54
N THR A 119 8.43 4.21 8.48
CA THR A 119 7.52 4.57 9.57
C THR A 119 6.11 4.29 9.08
N TRP A 120 5.43 3.31 9.68
CA TRP A 120 4.02 3.02 9.39
C TRP A 120 3.07 3.88 10.21
N ASN A 121 3.50 4.31 11.39
CA ASN A 121 2.81 5.28 12.25
C ASN A 121 3.75 5.70 13.39
N ASP A 122 3.22 6.51 14.32
CA ASP A 122 3.98 7.04 15.47
C ASP A 122 4.57 5.96 16.38
N THR A 123 4.06 4.73 16.37
CA THR A 123 4.51 3.65 17.26
C THR A 123 5.18 2.49 16.53
N VAL A 124 5.10 2.43 15.21
CA VAL A 124 5.59 1.29 14.42
C VAL A 124 6.56 1.75 13.34
N SER A 125 7.82 1.29 13.45
CA SER A 125 8.87 1.61 12.49
C SER A 125 9.91 0.51 12.33
N PHE A 126 10.63 0.54 11.22
CA PHE A 126 11.76 -0.33 10.93
C PHE A 126 12.93 0.48 10.39
N GLU A 127 14.12 0.20 10.91
CA GLU A 127 15.39 0.73 10.40
C GLU A 127 16.32 -0.44 10.07
N GLY A 128 16.83 -0.50 8.85
CA GLY A 128 17.73 -1.57 8.46
C GLY A 128 18.03 -1.59 6.97
N SER A 129 18.45 -2.75 6.49
CA SER A 129 18.65 -2.99 5.06
C SER A 129 17.45 -3.70 4.43
N TYR A 130 17.21 -3.39 3.16
CA TYR A 130 16.18 -3.97 2.31
C TYR A 130 16.83 -4.70 1.14
N ALA A 131 16.17 -5.75 0.66
CA ALA A 131 16.48 -6.37 -0.62
C ALA A 131 15.17 -6.85 -1.25
N ASN A 132 14.93 -6.48 -2.51
CA ASN A 132 13.66 -6.79 -3.19
C ASN A 132 12.42 -6.39 -2.37
N ASP A 133 12.42 -5.17 -1.83
CA ASP A 133 11.30 -4.56 -1.12
C ASP A 133 10.99 -5.09 0.29
N VAL A 134 11.76 -6.06 0.79
CA VAL A 134 11.58 -6.61 2.14
C VAL A 134 12.85 -6.47 2.99
N PRO A 135 12.74 -6.39 4.33
CA PRO A 135 13.89 -6.39 5.22
C PRO A 135 14.85 -7.57 5.00
N GLN A 136 16.14 -7.27 4.95
CA GLN A 136 17.22 -8.23 4.73
C GLN A 136 18.49 -7.80 5.47
N GLY A 137 19.14 -8.72 6.18
CA GLY A 137 20.32 -8.43 6.99
C GLY A 137 19.97 -7.70 8.29
N ARG A 138 20.90 -6.91 8.84
CA ARG A 138 20.69 -6.26 10.14
C ARG A 138 19.57 -5.22 10.09
N GLY A 139 18.71 -5.27 11.10
CA GLY A 139 17.67 -4.27 11.27
C GLY A 139 17.07 -4.26 12.68
N THR A 140 16.39 -3.16 12.98
CA THR A 140 15.65 -2.92 14.20
C THR A 140 14.20 -2.62 13.84
N VAL A 141 13.26 -3.35 14.42
CA VAL A 141 11.83 -3.00 14.38
C VAL A 141 11.43 -2.48 15.76
N ARG A 142 10.64 -1.41 15.76
CA ARG A 142 9.98 -0.86 16.94
C ARG A 142 8.47 -0.99 16.76
N ILE A 143 7.81 -1.49 17.80
CA ILE A 143 6.36 -1.73 17.85
C ILE A 143 5.92 -1.27 19.24
N ASP A 144 5.31 -0.11 19.34
CA ASP A 144 5.05 0.56 20.61
C ASP A 144 6.35 0.71 21.43
N ASP A 145 6.41 0.11 22.62
CA ASP A 145 7.57 0.07 23.50
C ASP A 145 8.52 -1.12 23.20
N LEU A 146 8.10 -2.05 22.34
CA LEU A 146 8.89 -3.23 22.01
C LEU A 146 9.92 -2.89 20.93
N VAL A 147 11.20 -3.10 21.24
CA VAL A 147 12.30 -2.97 20.29
C VAL A 147 12.95 -4.32 20.06
N LEU A 148 12.89 -4.83 18.83
CA LEU A 148 13.51 -6.09 18.42
C LEU A 148 14.62 -5.83 17.40
N ARG A 149 15.79 -6.43 17.66
CA ARG A 149 16.97 -6.32 16.80
C ARG A 149 17.41 -7.70 16.36
N GLY A 150 17.92 -7.82 15.14
CA GLY A 150 18.51 -9.05 14.67
C GLY A 150 18.80 -9.07 13.18
N GLU A 151 19.11 -10.26 12.69
CA GLU A 151 19.28 -10.54 11.28
C GLU A 151 17.91 -10.88 10.67
N TRP A 152 17.51 -10.09 9.69
CA TRP A 152 16.32 -10.27 8.87
C TRP A 152 16.65 -11.11 7.65
N ASN A 153 15.77 -12.02 7.30
CA ASN A 153 15.92 -12.83 6.10
C ASN A 153 14.60 -12.88 5.36
N LYS A 154 14.56 -12.27 4.16
CA LYS A 154 13.37 -12.21 3.31
C LYS A 154 12.12 -11.73 4.06
N GLY A 155 12.25 -10.61 4.77
CA GLY A 155 11.16 -10.00 5.53
C GLY A 155 10.90 -10.60 6.91
N CYS A 156 11.62 -11.65 7.32
CA CYS A 156 11.38 -12.34 8.58
C CYS A 156 12.48 -12.09 9.61
N LEU A 157 12.06 -11.83 10.86
CA LEU A 157 12.92 -11.81 12.05
C LEU A 157 12.39 -12.82 13.06
N THR A 158 13.26 -13.71 13.55
CA THR A 158 12.98 -14.51 14.74
C THR A 158 14.02 -14.23 15.81
N THR A 159 13.60 -13.68 16.95
CA THR A 159 14.48 -13.31 18.06
C THR A 159 13.74 -13.42 19.39
N ALA A 160 14.42 -13.89 20.43
CA ALA A 160 13.84 -14.04 21.78
C ALA A 160 12.46 -14.74 21.83
N GLY A 161 12.28 -15.79 21.00
CA GLY A 161 11.03 -16.54 20.90
C GLY A 161 9.87 -15.79 20.23
N LYS A 162 10.13 -14.62 19.63
CA LYS A 162 9.18 -13.84 18.84
C LYS A 162 9.52 -13.95 17.36
N THR A 163 8.50 -13.93 16.53
CA THR A 163 8.62 -13.86 15.07
C THR A 163 7.89 -12.62 14.59
N VAL A 164 8.56 -11.83 13.75
CA VAL A 164 8.03 -10.66 13.05
C VAL A 164 8.20 -10.88 11.55
N ALA A 165 7.18 -10.49 10.78
CA ALA A 165 7.17 -10.54 9.33
C ALA A 165 6.84 -9.13 8.80
N ILE A 166 7.59 -8.64 7.82
CA ILE A 166 7.39 -7.34 7.18
C ILE A 166 7.38 -7.56 5.67
N GLY A 167 6.30 -7.19 5.00
CA GLY A 167 6.13 -7.36 3.55
C GLY A 167 6.02 -8.81 3.08
N VAL A 168 5.84 -9.78 4.00
CA VAL A 168 5.68 -11.21 3.71
C VAL A 168 4.74 -11.87 4.72
N PRO A 169 4.02 -12.95 4.35
CA PRO A 169 3.10 -13.60 5.27
C PRO A 169 3.82 -14.15 6.50
N ARG A 170 3.21 -14.06 7.69
CA ARG A 170 3.81 -14.65 8.90
C ARG A 170 4.13 -16.15 8.73
N THR A 171 3.34 -16.87 7.94
CA THR A 171 3.55 -18.29 7.61
C THR A 171 4.84 -18.55 6.82
N SER A 172 5.36 -17.56 6.07
CA SER A 172 6.64 -17.69 5.35
C SER A 172 7.86 -17.61 6.25
N CYS A 173 7.71 -17.11 7.48
CA CYS A 173 8.80 -16.99 8.44
C CYS A 173 9.15 -18.29 9.17
N GLY A 174 8.38 -19.36 8.92
CA GLY A 174 8.57 -20.67 9.50
C GLY A 174 8.19 -20.73 10.99
N SER A 175 7.61 -21.85 11.43
CA SER A 175 7.38 -22.10 12.84
C SER A 175 8.70 -22.51 13.50
N VAL A 176 9.28 -21.67 14.34
CA VAL A 176 10.14 -22.21 15.42
C VAL A 176 9.19 -22.91 16.40
N GLY A 177 8.98 -24.20 16.19
CA GLY A 177 8.04 -24.97 17.01
C GLY A 177 7.82 -26.44 16.66
N LYS A 178 8.54 -27.05 15.71
CA LYS A 178 8.62 -28.52 15.65
C LYS A 178 9.86 -28.96 16.41
N PRO A 179 9.73 -29.68 17.55
CA PRO A 179 10.86 -30.36 18.15
C PRO A 179 11.53 -31.22 17.07
N PRO A 180 12.88 -31.32 17.03
CA PRO A 180 13.52 -32.26 16.13
C PRO A 180 12.85 -33.63 16.29
N PRO A 181 12.57 -34.36 15.19
CA PRO A 181 12.06 -35.72 15.32
C PRO A 181 13.03 -36.45 16.25
N LYS A 182 12.50 -37.00 17.35
CA LYS A 182 13.30 -37.79 18.28
C LYS A 182 14.04 -38.81 17.42
N VAL A 183 15.36 -38.74 17.41
CA VAL A 183 16.20 -39.83 16.89
C VAL A 183 15.74 -41.03 17.69
N ALA A 184 15.09 -41.98 17.01
CA ALA A 184 14.77 -43.26 17.61
C ALA A 184 16.12 -43.89 17.95
N ASP A 185 16.38 -44.03 19.25
CA ASP A 185 17.53 -44.78 19.72
C ASP A 185 17.24 -46.25 19.37
N ARG A 186 18.01 -46.74 18.38
CA ARG A 186 18.22 -48.12 17.90
C ARG A 186 17.08 -49.13 18.01
#